data_AF-A0A514CG21-F1
#
_entry.id   AF-A0A514CG21-F1
#
_cell.length_a   1.000
_cell.length_b   1.000
_cell.length_c   1.000
_cell.angle_alpha   90.00
_cell.angle_beta   90.00
_cell.angle_gamma   90.00
#
_symmetry.space_group_name_H-M   'P 1'
#
loop_
_entity.id
_entity.type
_entity.pdbx_description
1 polymer ?
#
loop_
_entity_poly.entity_id
_entity_poly.type
_entity_poly.pdbx_seq_one_letter_code
_entity_poly.pdbx_strand_id
1 'polypeptide(L)' 'MKDQQEHPNFTGNIPPSIEEVKAYFRYMNIPESEAEVFYFYYQGLDWKSESGSPLRDWVMAADQWVWNLEN' A
#
# COMPACT_ATOMS: atom_id res chain seq x y z
N MET A 1 -4.33 12.39 21.77
CA MET A 1 -5.18 12.60 20.58
C MET A 1 -4.31 12.11 19.45
N LYS A 2 -4.70 10.99 18.85
CA LYS A 2 -3.81 10.11 18.09
C LYS A 2 -3.31 10.88 16.86
N ASP A 3 -2.01 11.11 16.85
CA ASP A 3 -1.22 11.77 15.83
C ASP A 3 -1.57 11.17 14.47
N GLN A 4 -2.34 11.92 13.67
CA GLN A 4 -2.42 11.68 12.23
C GLN A 4 -1.01 11.96 11.71
N GLN A 5 -0.23 10.90 11.53
CA GLN A 5 0.98 10.95 10.72
C GLN A 5 0.53 11.45 9.34
N GLU A 6 0.93 12.69 9.02
CA GLU A 6 0.67 13.28 7.72
C GLU A 6 1.56 12.55 6.71
N HIS A 7 1.02 11.46 6.14
CA HIS A 7 1.59 10.83 4.96
C HIS A 7 1.66 11.93 3.89
N PRO A 8 2.85 12.19 3.30
CA PRO A 8 3.02 13.25 2.32
C PRO A 8 1.96 13.07 1.24
N ASN A 9 1.19 14.14 0.99
CA ASN A 9 0.11 14.23 0.02
C ASN A 9 0.41 13.49 -1.30
N PHE A 10 0.08 12.19 -1.36
CA PHE A 10 -0.16 11.49 -2.62
C PHE A 10 -1.58 11.86 -3.06
N THR A 11 -1.82 13.15 -3.31
CA THR A 11 -3.13 13.74 -3.70
C THR A 11 -3.49 13.44 -5.15
N GLY A 12 -3.12 12.27 -5.65
CA GLY A 12 -3.54 11.76 -6.94
C GLY A 12 -4.36 10.51 -6.70
N ASN A 13 -5.56 10.45 -7.28
CA ASN A 13 -6.32 9.22 -7.47
C ASN A 13 -5.60 8.32 -8.50
N ILE A 14 -4.29 8.16 -8.33
CA ILE A 14 -3.37 7.56 -9.27
C ILE A 14 -2.72 6.42 -8.51
N PRO A 15 -2.92 5.18 -8.97
CA PRO A 15 -2.27 4.04 -8.35
C PRO A 15 -0.74 4.21 -8.38
N PRO A 16 -0.02 3.82 -7.32
CA PRO A 16 1.44 3.83 -7.33
C PRO A 16 1.97 2.88 -8.41
N SER A 17 3.16 3.16 -8.90
CA SER A 17 3.87 2.23 -9.76
C SER A 17 4.42 1.05 -8.95
N ILE A 18 4.56 -0.11 -9.58
CA ILE A 18 5.15 -1.29 -8.93
C ILE A 18 6.55 -1.01 -8.37
N GLU A 19 7.31 -0.11 -8.99
CA GLU A 19 8.62 0.34 -8.49
C GLU A 19 8.52 1.12 -7.17
N GLU A 20 7.49 1.96 -6.99
CA GLU A 20 7.24 2.70 -5.74
C GLU A 20 6.84 1.74 -4.61
N VAL A 21 5.99 0.76 -4.92
CA VAL A 21 5.59 -0.29 -3.97
C VAL A 21 6.80 -1.11 -3.56
N LYS A 22 7.63 -1.57 -4.52
CA LYS A 22 8.87 -2.30 -4.24
C LYS A 22 9.84 -1.50 -3.37
N ALA A 23 10.01 -0.21 -3.67
CA ALA A 23 10.87 0.66 -2.87
C ALA A 23 10.37 0.81 -1.43
N TYR A 24 9.06 0.92 -1.22
CA TYR A 24 8.44 0.99 0.10
C TYR A 24 8.64 -0.30 0.91
N PHE A 25 8.33 -1.45 0.32
CA PHE A 25 8.50 -2.75 0.97
C PHE A 25 9.97 -3.02 1.30
N ARG A 26 10.89 -2.68 0.38
CA ARG A 26 12.33 -2.78 0.63
C ARG A 26 12.79 -1.89 1.78
N TYR A 27 12.25 -0.68 1.90
CA TYR A 27 12.53 0.22 3.04
C TYR A 27 12.06 -0.40 4.36
N MET A 28 10.91 -1.07 4.34
CA MET A 28 10.34 -1.82 5.47
C MET A 28 11.03 -3.16 5.75
N ASN A 29 12.11 -3.51 5.03
CA ASN A 29 12.81 -4.80 5.10
C ASN A 29 11.96 -6.01 4.67
N ILE A 30 10.92 -5.78 3.88
CA ILE A 30 10.02 -6.81 3.36
C ILE A 30 10.51 -7.24 1.97
N PRO A 31 10.46 -8.55 1.64
CA PRO A 31 10.87 -9.04 0.33
C PRO A 31 10.07 -8.41 -0.81
N GLU A 32 10.74 -8.13 -1.93
CA GLU A 32 10.09 -7.57 -3.13
C GLU A 32 8.98 -8.47 -3.67
N SER A 33 9.06 -9.78 -3.44
CA SER A 33 8.02 -10.74 -3.80
C SER A 33 6.67 -10.39 -3.16
N GLU A 34 6.67 -9.92 -1.91
CA GLU A 34 5.45 -9.49 -1.21
C GLU A 34 4.92 -8.17 -1.77
N ALA A 35 5.83 -7.26 -2.17
CA ALA A 35 5.48 -6.02 -2.83
C ALA A 35 4.74 -6.30 -4.16
N GLU A 36 5.18 -7.30 -4.91
CA GLU A 36 4.53 -7.76 -6.14
C GLU A 36 3.15 -8.34 -5.86
N VAL A 37 3.02 -9.21 -4.84
CA VAL A 37 1.72 -9.78 -4.43
C VAL A 37 0.74 -8.67 -4.06
N PHE A 38 1.16 -7.72 -3.23
CA PHE A 38 0.37 -6.56 -2.84
C PHE A 38 -0.08 -5.76 -4.08
N TYR A 39 0.86 -5.42 -4.97
CA TYR A 39 0.57 -4.64 -6.17
C TYR A 39 -0.44 -5.35 -7.07
N PHE A 40 -0.23 -6.64 -7.38
CA PHE A 40 -1.14 -7.39 -8.25
C PHE A 40 -2.52 -7.61 -7.62
N TYR A 41 -2.58 -7.78 -6.29
CA TYR A 41 -3.84 -7.90 -5.55
C TYR A 41 -4.68 -6.62 -5.70
N TYR A 42 -4.11 -5.45 -5.39
CA TYR A 42 -4.83 -4.18 -5.51
C TYR A 42 -5.06 -3.76 -6.96
N GLN A 43 -4.16 -4.11 -7.89
CA GLN A 43 -4.38 -3.89 -9.32
C GLN A 43 -5.62 -4.65 -9.81
N GLY A 44 -5.83 -5.91 -9.37
CA GLY A 44 -7.02 -6.69 -9.69
C GLY A 44 -8.30 -6.15 -9.07
N LEU A 45 -8.20 -5.38 -7.98
CA LEU A 45 -9.30 -4.71 -7.31
C LEU A 45 -9.58 -3.30 -7.86
N ASP A 46 -8.96 -2.90 -8.98
CA ASP A 46 -9.01 -1.51 -9.50
C ASP A 46 -8.58 -0.49 -8.45
N TRP A 47 -7.63 -0.85 -7.57
CA TRP A 47 -7.18 -0.03 -6.45
C TRP A 47 -8.34 0.42 -5.55
N LYS A 48 -9.25 -0.52 -5.26
CA LYS A 48 -10.35 -0.34 -4.32
C LYS A 48 -10.15 -1.26 -3.12
N SER A 49 -10.65 -0.84 -1.97
CA SER A 49 -10.80 -1.70 -0.80
C SER A 49 -11.88 -2.75 -1.03
N GLU A 50 -11.89 -3.81 -0.22
CA GLU A 50 -12.97 -4.83 -0.24
C GLU A 50 -14.37 -4.24 -0.03
N SER A 51 -14.47 -3.07 0.61
CA SER A 51 -15.73 -2.32 0.77
C SER A 51 -16.12 -1.52 -0.48
N GLY A 52 -15.34 -1.57 -1.56
CA GLY A 52 -15.57 -0.84 -2.81
C GLY A 52 -15.15 0.63 -2.79
N SER A 53 -14.48 1.08 -1.72
CA SER A 53 -13.99 2.46 -1.64
C SER A 53 -12.64 2.59 -2.36
N PRO A 54 -12.39 3.68 -3.12
CA PRO A 54 -11.10 3.89 -3.76
C PRO A 54 -9.99 3.95 -2.71
N LEU A 55 -8.90 3.23 -2.96
CA LEU A 55 -7.74 3.19 -2.10
C LEU A 55 -6.99 4.53 -2.24
N ARG A 56 -7.27 5.44 -1.32
CA ARG A 56 -6.62 6.77 -1.28
C ARG A 56 -5.19 6.69 -0.77
N ASP A 57 -4.95 5.79 0.18
CA ASP A 57 -3.68 5.66 0.89
C ASP A 57 -3.14 4.24 0.73
N TRP A 58 -2.50 3.97 -0.40
CA TRP A 58 -1.88 2.67 -0.66
C TRP A 58 -0.77 2.35 0.35
N VAL A 59 -0.09 3.38 0.87
CA VAL A 59 0.93 3.24 1.92
C VAL A 59 0.31 2.64 3.18
N MET A 60 -0.88 3.12 3.58
CA MET A 60 -1.59 2.61 4.76
C MET A 60 -2.07 1.18 4.56
N ALA A 61 -2.51 0.83 3.34
CA ALA A 61 -2.79 -0.56 2.99
C ALA A 61 -1.54 -1.45 2.99
N ALA A 62 -0.41 -0.93 2.53
CA ALA A 62 0.87 -1.64 2.57
C ALA A 62 1.32 -1.87 4.02
N ASP A 63 1.20 -0.89 4.91
CA ASP A 63 1.45 -1.08 6.36
C ASP A 63 0.56 -2.17 6.94
N GLN A 64 -0.73 -2.17 6.59
CA GLN A 64 -1.66 -3.19 7.09
C GLN A 64 -1.33 -4.58 6.52
N TRP A 65 -0.86 -4.66 5.28
CA TRP A 65 -0.39 -5.89 4.65
C TRP A 65 0.82 -6.45 5.40
N VAL A 66 1.84 -5.62 5.63
CA VAL A 66 3.06 -5.99 6.36
C VAL A 66 2.72 -6.44 7.78
N TRP A 67 1.86 -5.71 8.48
CA TRP A 67 1.40 -6.09 9.82
C TRP A 67 0.72 -7.47 9.83
N ASN A 68 -0.03 -7.81 8.79
CA ASN A 68 -0.68 -9.12 8.64
C ASN A 68 0.30 -10.24 8.25
N LEU A 69 1.49 -9.92 7.72
CA LEU A 69 2.52 -10.93 7.44
C LEU A 69 3.28 -11.35 8.70
N GLU A 70 3.44 -10.43 9.66
CA GLU A 70 4.19 -10.67 10.90
C GLU A 70 3.36 -11.37 12.00
N ASN A 71 2.05 -11.56 11.81
CA ASN A 71 1.12 -12.09 12.82
C ASN A 71 0.30 -13.30 12.34
#